data_AF-A0A2N1XQI8-F1
#
_entry.id   AF-A0A2N1XQI8-F1
#
_cell.length_a   1.000
_cell.length_b   1.000
_cell.length_c   1.000
_cell.angle_alpha   90.00
_cell.angle_beta   90.00
_cell.angle_gamma   90.00
#
_symmetry.space_group_name_H-M   'P 1'
#
loop_
_entity.id
_entity.type
_entity.pdbx_description
1 polymer ?
#
loop_
_entity_poly.entity_id
_entity_poly.type
_entity_poly.pdbx_seq_one_letter_code
_entity_poly.pdbx_strand_id
1 'polypeptide(L)'
;MNITPTSSAFSLITGAQNKASEAAGKIATLPLQNNEVGSPDFKSADLIKPVLSLNQAELETSAAVKILQSEQKTIGSLLDIRT
;
A
#
# COMPACT_ATOMS: atom_id res chain seq x y z
N MET A 1 -4.58 -22.14 10.76
CA MET A 1 -4.43 -20.78 10.20
C MET A 1 -4.77 -19.80 11.32
N ASN A 2 -3.78 -19.16 11.92
CA ASN A 2 -3.99 -18.26 13.08
C ASN A 2 -4.29 -16.86 12.55
N ILE A 3 -5.57 -16.55 12.35
CA ILE A 3 -6.01 -15.25 11.81
C ILE A 3 -6.07 -14.25 12.96
N THR A 4 -4.91 -13.79 13.42
CA THR A 4 -4.87 -12.65 14.36
C THR A 4 -4.97 -11.34 13.58
N PRO A 5 -5.64 -10.32 14.13
CA PRO A 5 -5.74 -9.00 13.48
C PRO A 5 -4.36 -8.42 13.14
N THR A 6 -3.34 -8.69 13.96
CA THR A 6 -1.95 -8.38 13.67
C THR A 6 -1.41 -9.08 12.41
N SER A 7 -1.71 -10.37 12.22
CA SER A 7 -1.29 -11.13 11.03
C SER A 7 -2.00 -10.64 9.76
N SER A 8 -3.27 -10.24 9.88
CA SER A 8 -4.04 -9.63 8.78
C SER A 8 -3.50 -8.25 8.42
N ALA A 9 -3.22 -7.40 9.40
CA ALA A 9 -2.61 -6.09 9.18
C ALA A 9 -1.21 -6.20 8.55
N PHE A 10 -0.39 -7.16 8.99
CA PHE A 10 0.94 -7.39 8.40
C PHE A 10 0.86 -7.84 6.93
N SER A 11 -0.11 -8.70 6.61
CA SER A 11 -0.36 -9.13 5.22
C SER A 11 -0.79 -7.96 4.34
N LEU A 12 -1.65 -7.07 4.85
CA LEU A 12 -2.08 -5.86 4.14
C LEU A 12 -0.91 -4.87 3.92
N ILE A 13 -0.10 -4.64 4.95
CA ILE A 13 1.09 -3.76 4.87
C ILE A 13 2.11 -4.32 3.88
N THR A 14 2.32 -5.63 3.85
CA THR A 14 3.24 -6.28 2.90
C THR A 14 2.71 -6.16 1.46
N GLY A 15 1.40 -6.37 1.25
CA GLY A 15 0.76 -6.18 -0.05
C GLY A 15 0.83 -4.74 -0.56
N ALA A 16 0.59 -3.77 0.32
CA ALA A 16 0.69 -2.35 0.01
C ALA A 16 2.13 -1.92 -0.35
N GLN A 17 3.13 -2.40 0.38
CA GLN A 17 4.55 -2.13 0.07
C GLN A 17 4.94 -2.67 -1.31
N ASN A 18 4.50 -3.88 -1.67
CA ASN A 18 4.76 -4.43 -3.00
C ASN A 18 4.10 -3.60 -4.11
N LYS A 19 2.83 -3.20 -3.93
CA LYS A 19 2.13 -2.31 -4.88
C LYS A 19 2.81 -0.95 -5.02
N ALA A 20 3.26 -0.37 -3.91
CA ALA A 20 3.97 0.91 -3.91
C ALA A 20 5.32 0.80 -4.63
N SER A 21 6.08 -0.27 -4.38
CA SER A 21 7.35 -0.53 -5.07
C SER A 21 7.15 -0.76 -6.58
N GLU A 22 6.11 -1.49 -6.98
CA GLU A 22 5.80 -1.73 -8.39
C GLU A 22 5.34 -0.45 -9.10
N ALA A 23 4.51 0.36 -8.43
CA ALA A 23 4.07 1.65 -8.95
C ALA A 23 5.22 2.66 -9.07
N ALA A 24 6.09 2.75 -8.06
CA ALA A 24 7.29 3.58 -8.11
C ALA A 24 8.27 3.11 -9.22
N GLY A 25 8.44 1.80 -9.38
CA GLY A 25 9.21 1.21 -10.48
C GLY A 25 8.63 1.61 -11.84
N LYS A 26 7.30 1.49 -12.01
CA LYS A 26 6.61 1.91 -13.24
C LYS A 26 6.77 3.40 -13.51
N ILE A 27 6.65 4.26 -12.51
CA ILE A 27 6.89 5.72 -12.64
C ILE A 27 8.33 6.00 -13.05
N ALA A 28 9.32 5.31 -12.49
CA ALA A 28 10.72 5.48 -12.84
C ALA A 28 11.06 4.96 -14.24
N THR A 29 10.37 3.92 -14.71
CA THR A 29 10.56 3.36 -16.06
C THR A 29 9.73 4.04 -17.14
N LEU A 30 8.62 4.70 -16.80
CA LEU A 30 7.77 5.44 -17.74
C LEU A 30 8.51 6.51 -18.57
N PRO A 31 9.47 7.29 -18.03
CA PRO A 31 10.30 8.19 -18.85
C PRO A 31 11.44 7.46 -19.58
N LEU A 32 11.77 6.22 -19.21
CA LEU A 32 12.93 5.47 -19.71
C LEU A 32 12.57 4.39 -20.74
N GLN A 33 11.29 4.03 -20.87
CA GLN A 33 10.85 2.97 -21.79
C GLN A 33 10.83 3.49 -23.23
N ASN A 34 11.92 3.15 -23.93
CA ASN A 34 11.98 2.83 -25.36
C ASN A 34 12.20 3.98 -26.36
N ASN A 35 13.32 4.71 -26.27
CA ASN A 35 13.97 5.33 -27.43
C ASN A 35 15.50 5.29 -27.24
N GLU A 36 16.19 4.18 -27.52
CA GLU A 36 16.62 3.84 -28.88
C GLU A 36 15.64 4.32 -29.98
N VAL A 37 15.93 5.50 -30.54
CA VAL A 37 15.38 6.06 -31.78
C VAL A 37 13.86 6.30 -31.88
N GLY A 38 13.43 7.46 -31.36
CA GLY A 38 12.31 8.25 -31.91
C GLY A 38 10.88 7.71 -31.79
N SER A 39 10.14 8.21 -30.81
CA SER A 39 8.75 8.67 -30.92
C SER A 39 8.29 9.41 -29.65
N PRO A 40 7.59 10.55 -29.76
CA PRO A 40 7.13 11.36 -28.64
C PRO A 40 5.63 11.12 -28.42
N ASP A 41 5.24 10.27 -27.48
CA ASP A 41 3.86 10.25 -26.99
C ASP A 41 3.81 9.82 -25.53
N PHE A 42 4.47 10.64 -24.70
CA PHE A 42 4.24 10.63 -23.27
C PHE A 42 2.81 11.15 -23.02
N LYS A 43 1.84 10.24 -22.83
CA LYS A 43 0.52 10.61 -22.38
C LYS A 43 0.54 10.68 -20.87
N SER A 44 0.36 11.87 -20.30
CA SER A 44 0.23 12.08 -18.84
C SER A 44 -0.84 11.17 -18.19
N ALA A 45 -1.75 10.60 -19.00
CA ALA A 45 -2.71 9.58 -18.60
C ALA A 45 -2.06 8.25 -18.11
N ASP A 46 -0.86 7.90 -18.56
CA ASP A 46 -0.17 6.67 -18.14
C ASP A 46 0.43 6.76 -16.73
N LEU A 47 0.59 7.98 -16.20
CA LEU A 47 0.91 8.22 -14.78
C LEU A 47 -0.29 8.03 -13.85
N ILE A 48 -1.52 8.08 -14.38
CA ILE A 48 -2.73 7.95 -13.55
C ILE A 48 -2.79 6.55 -12.92
N LYS A 49 -2.43 5.50 -13.67
CA LYS A 49 -2.49 4.11 -13.17
C LYS A 49 -1.52 3.89 -11.98
N PRO A 50 -0.22 4.22 -12.08
CA PRO A 50 0.70 4.14 -10.94
C PRO A 50 0.30 5.00 -9.75
N VAL A 51 -0.19 6.23 -9.97
CA VAL A 51 -0.64 7.12 -8.89
C VAL A 51 -1.89 6.57 -8.20
N LEU A 52 -2.83 5.98 -8.93
CA LEU A 52 -4.00 5.32 -8.37
C LEU A 52 -3.57 4.11 -7.53
N SER A 53 -2.61 3.32 -8.02
CA SER A 53 -2.05 2.18 -7.28
C SER A 53 -1.33 2.60 -6.00
N LEU A 54 -0.62 3.73 -6.00
CA LEU A 54 -0.01 4.30 -4.80
C LEU A 54 -1.06 4.74 -3.78
N ASN A 55 -2.07 5.49 -4.20
CA ASN A 55 -3.18 5.89 -3.32
C ASN A 55 -3.91 4.67 -2.73
N GLN A 56 -4.11 3.63 -3.53
CA GLN A 56 -4.73 2.40 -3.04
C GLN A 56 -3.85 1.69 -2.00
N ALA A 57 -2.53 1.65 -2.22
CA ALA A 57 -1.58 1.12 -1.24
C ALA A 57 -1.57 1.93 0.07
N GLU A 58 -1.68 3.25 -0.01
CA GLU A 58 -1.82 4.12 1.17
C GLU A 58 -3.12 3.84 1.94
N LEU A 59 -4.25 3.70 1.23
CA LEU A 59 -5.53 3.37 1.85
C LEU A 59 -5.52 1.99 2.52
N GLU A 60 -4.94 0.98 1.87
CA GLU A 60 -4.76 -0.37 2.43
C GLU A 60 -3.87 -0.34 3.68
N THR A 61 -2.80 0.45 3.66
CA THR A 61 -1.92 0.64 4.82
C THR A 61 -2.64 1.38 5.96
N SER A 62 -3.39 2.43 5.65
CA SER A 62 -4.17 3.20 6.63
C SER A 62 -5.24 2.33 7.30
N ALA A 63 -5.92 1.49 6.52
CA ALA A 63 -6.86 0.50 7.05
C ALA A 63 -6.16 -0.52 7.96
N ALA A 64 -4.99 -1.03 7.56
CA ALA A 64 -4.19 -1.94 8.40
C ALA A 64 -3.76 -1.29 9.72
N VAL A 65 -3.33 -0.03 9.70
CA VAL A 65 -2.97 0.74 10.91
C VAL A 65 -4.19 0.91 11.83
N LYS A 66 -5.38 1.19 11.28
CA LYS A 66 -6.61 1.28 12.08
C LYS A 66 -6.97 -0.05 12.74
N ILE A 67 -6.77 -1.18 12.04
CA ILE A 67 -6.99 -2.51 12.62
C ILE A 67 -6.05 -2.73 13.81
N LEU A 68 -4.76 -2.38 13.67
CA LEU A 68 -3.77 -2.49 14.75
C LEU A 68 -4.12 -1.59 15.96
N GLN A 69 -4.55 -0.35 15.72
CA GLN A 69 -4.98 0.55 16.80
C GLN A 69 -6.25 0.05 17.50
N SER A 70 -7.21 -0.50 16.74
CA SER A 70 -8.41 -1.10 17.31
C SER A 70 -8.08 -2.32 18.16
N GLU A 71 -7.16 -3.17 17.70
CA GLU A 71 -6.65 -4.32 18.47
C GLU A 71 -5.97 -3.86 19.76
N GLN A 72 -5.07 -2.87 19.69
CA GLN A 72 -4.40 -2.29 20.86
C GLN A 72 -5.39 -1.71 21.87
N LYS A 73 -6.40 -0.96 21.39
CA LYS A 73 -7.44 -0.38 22.25
C LYS A 73 -8.32 -1.47 22.89
N THR A 74 -8.63 -2.53 22.15
CA THR A 74 -9.42 -3.66 22.67
C THR A 74 -8.66 -4.39 23.77
N ILE A 75 -7.37 -4.69 23.57
CA ILE A 75 -6.52 -5.30 24.59
C ILE A 75 -6.39 -4.39 25.81
N GLY A 76 -6.16 -3.08 25.59
CA GLY A 76 -6.11 -2.08 26.65
C GLY A 76 -7.39 -2.06 27.49
N SER A 77 -8.56 -1.98 26.85
CA SER A 77 -9.85 -2.00 27.56
C SER A 77 -10.12 -3.32 28.29
N LEU A 78 -9.70 -4.47 27.74
CA LEU A 78 -9.81 -5.76 28.43
C LEU A 78 -8.91 -5.85 29.67
N LEU A 79 -7.72 -5.24 29.61
CA LEU A 79 -6.81 -5.13 30.76
C LEU A 79 -7.39 -4.20 31.84
N ASP A 80 -7.93 -3.06 31.44
CA ASP A 80 -8.50 -2.02 32.32
C ASP A 80 -9.75 -2.50 33.07
N ILE A 81 -10.54 -3.41 32.48
CA ILE A 81 -11.69 -4.07 33.13
C ILE A 81 -11.26 -5.02 34.26
N ARG A 82 -10.01 -5.50 34.24
CA ARG A 82 -9.51 -6.53 35.17
C ARG A 82 -8.67 -5.97 36.32
N THR A 83 -8.40 -4.66 36.34
CA THR A 83 -7.71 -3.91 37.39
C THR A 83 -8.67 -3.04 38.18
#